data_AF-A0A7C3YD65-F1
#
_entry.id   AF-A0A7C3YD65-F1
#
_cell.length_a   1.000
_cell.length_b   1.000
_cell.length_c   1.000
_cell.angle_alpha   90.00
_cell.angle_beta   90.00
_cell.angle_gamma   90.00
#
_symmetry.space_group_name_H-M   'P 1'
#
loop_
_entity.id
_entity.type
_entity.pdbx_description
1 polymer ?
#
loop_
_entity_poly.entity_id
_entity_poly.type
_entity_poly.pdbx_seq_one_letter_code
_entity_poly.pdbx_strand_id
1 'polypeptide(L)'
;MRVFLLHPDRDFDTARPLPPQAADLERDLGLDVLFGAMAAGDGFLLETVRQVVLADAGVELEDVLYRQEVLRDFLERPELAWELYRTALAYRERKREQWLLVSRHSRPASVLSGGRRLLGASLDLMRRLRQLADEHGGRVASRGLRRFFAMVRDELDDKYLEEVARHVEALRFPSGVPLSVRLGKGNEGADYVLCPPDGAGRARLRGVFGRRAPSYTFRLPPRDDASAQVVAELRDRGLARTAAAVAQAADHVEGFFEVLRRELAFYLGCLNLHERLVSGGLAVAFPDPASPGSGRFSCRALYDVSLALTSDRPVVGND
;
A
#
# COMPACT_ATOMS: atom_id res chain seq x y z
N MET A 1 9.78 0.68 -2.40
CA MET A 1 8.69 1.42 -3.09
C MET A 1 8.15 2.57 -2.25
N ARG A 2 8.03 3.77 -2.82
CA ARG A 2 7.44 4.98 -2.19
C ARG A 2 6.44 5.61 -3.17
N VAL A 3 5.27 6.04 -2.69
CA VAL A 3 4.16 6.50 -3.54
C VAL A 3 4.39 7.94 -4.00
N PHE A 4 4.45 8.89 -3.06
CA PHE A 4 4.84 10.28 -3.27
C PHE A 4 4.03 11.00 -4.38
N LEU A 5 2.74 10.71 -4.53
CA LEU A 5 1.83 11.47 -5.41
C LEU A 5 1.40 12.79 -4.79
N LEU A 6 1.36 12.94 -3.47
CA LEU A 6 1.03 14.23 -2.81
C LEU A 6 2.22 15.16 -2.61
N HIS A 7 3.42 14.62 -2.47
CA HIS A 7 4.66 15.35 -2.25
C HIS A 7 5.80 14.75 -3.08
N PRO A 8 6.79 15.53 -3.51
CA PRO A 8 7.87 15.03 -4.37
C PRO A 8 8.83 14.07 -3.65
N ASP A 9 9.03 14.26 -2.33
CA ASP A 9 10.16 13.71 -1.58
C ASP A 9 9.80 13.09 -0.20
N ARG A 10 8.52 13.11 0.20
CA ARG A 10 8.06 12.62 1.50
C ARG A 10 6.70 11.91 1.44
N ASP A 11 6.45 11.01 2.38
CA ASP A 11 5.13 10.40 2.53
C ASP A 11 4.20 11.37 3.29
N PHE A 12 2.91 11.33 2.97
CA PHE A 12 1.91 12.09 3.71
C PHE A 12 1.61 11.45 5.08
N ASP A 13 1.93 12.17 6.15
CA ASP A 13 1.67 11.74 7.53
C ASP A 13 0.23 12.05 7.96
N THR A 14 -0.56 11.00 8.08
CA THR A 14 -1.95 11.08 8.54
C THR A 14 -2.14 11.01 10.03
N ALA A 15 -1.14 10.55 10.77
CA ALA A 15 -1.19 10.58 12.22
C ALA A 15 -0.93 12.01 12.73
N ARG A 16 -0.49 12.92 11.85
CA ARG A 16 -0.29 14.32 12.18
C ARG A 16 -1.60 14.94 12.68
N PRO A 17 -1.62 15.52 13.90
CA PRO A 17 -2.79 16.22 14.38
C PRO A 17 -3.07 17.44 13.51
N LEU A 18 -4.35 17.73 13.30
CA LEU A 18 -4.76 18.97 12.66
C LEU A 18 -4.35 20.19 13.47
N PRO A 19 -4.09 21.34 12.82
CA PRO A 19 -3.78 22.56 13.53
C PRO A 19 -4.94 22.97 14.46
N PRO A 20 -4.67 23.65 15.60
CA PRO A 20 -5.70 24.04 16.56
C PRO A 20 -6.87 24.82 15.95
N GLN A 21 -6.58 25.65 14.94
CA GLN A 21 -7.54 26.48 14.21
C GLN A 21 -8.32 25.74 13.11
N ALA A 22 -8.15 24.43 12.94
CA ALA A 22 -8.78 23.67 11.85
C ALA A 22 -10.32 23.82 11.82
N ALA A 23 -10.96 23.77 13.00
CA ALA A 23 -12.41 23.91 13.11
C ALA A 23 -12.90 25.31 12.70
N ASP A 24 -12.13 26.35 13.02
CA ASP A 24 -12.46 27.73 12.62
C ASP A 24 -12.22 27.91 11.12
N LEU A 25 -11.11 27.39 10.57
CA LEU A 25 -10.85 27.40 9.12
C LEU A 25 -11.93 26.69 8.31
N GLU A 26 -12.39 25.53 8.78
CA GLU A 26 -13.48 24.80 8.13
C GLU A 26 -14.77 25.61 8.08
N ARG A 27 -15.12 26.28 9.18
CA ARG A 27 -16.33 27.09 9.27
C ARG A 27 -16.21 28.38 8.45
N ASP A 28 -15.11 29.11 8.60
CA ASP A 28 -14.92 30.43 8.03
C ASP A 28 -14.78 30.38 6.50
N LEU A 29 -14.18 29.31 5.98
CA LEU A 29 -14.01 29.10 4.53
C LEU A 29 -15.09 28.17 3.93
N GLY A 30 -16.06 27.73 4.73
CA GLY A 30 -17.13 26.81 4.30
C GLY A 30 -16.61 25.50 3.70
N LEU A 31 -15.53 24.94 4.25
CA LEU A 31 -14.85 23.76 3.69
C LEU A 31 -15.63 22.47 3.92
N ASP A 32 -16.57 22.44 4.86
CA ASP A 32 -17.45 21.29 5.10
C ASP A 32 -18.27 20.94 3.84
N VAL A 33 -18.80 21.95 3.16
CA VAL A 33 -19.52 21.80 1.89
C VAL A 33 -18.58 21.28 0.80
N LEU A 34 -17.37 21.85 0.71
CA LEU A 34 -16.36 21.47 -0.26
C LEU A 34 -15.92 20.01 -0.06
N PHE A 35 -15.57 19.64 1.16
CA PHE A 35 -15.14 18.28 1.50
C PHE A 35 -16.28 17.28 1.31
N GLY A 36 -17.53 17.65 1.62
CA GLY A 36 -18.71 16.84 1.33
C GLY A 36 -18.89 16.57 -0.17
N ALA A 37 -18.68 17.58 -1.01
CA ALA A 37 -18.72 17.44 -2.47
C ALA A 37 -17.58 16.55 -3.00
N MET A 38 -16.36 16.74 -2.50
CA MET A 38 -15.21 15.88 -2.85
C MET A 38 -15.45 14.43 -2.41
N ALA A 39 -16.04 14.22 -1.24
CA ALA A 39 -16.27 12.89 -0.69
C ALA A 39 -17.33 12.09 -1.46
N ALA A 40 -18.32 12.76 -2.06
CA ALA A 40 -19.45 12.13 -2.73
C ALA A 40 -20.14 11.03 -1.89
N GLY A 41 -20.19 11.24 -0.56
CA GLY A 41 -20.75 10.28 0.41
C GLY A 41 -19.79 9.20 0.91
N ASP A 42 -18.55 9.11 0.41
CA ASP A 42 -17.52 8.20 0.92
C ASP A 42 -16.79 8.83 2.13
N GLY A 43 -16.98 8.24 3.31
CA GLY A 43 -16.36 8.72 4.55
C GLY A 43 -14.83 8.64 4.58
N PHE A 44 -14.21 7.71 3.84
CA PHE A 44 -12.75 7.63 3.74
C PHE A 44 -12.19 8.74 2.86
N LEU A 45 -12.87 9.07 1.75
CA LEU A 45 -12.51 10.24 0.95
C LEU A 45 -12.67 11.51 1.77
N LEU A 46 -13.78 11.66 2.52
CA LEU A 46 -14.02 12.82 3.38
C LEU A 46 -12.89 13.03 4.39
N GLU A 47 -12.53 11.99 5.14
CA GLU A 47 -11.42 12.04 6.10
C GLU A 47 -10.10 12.41 5.40
N THR A 48 -9.83 11.78 4.25
CA THR A 48 -8.59 12.01 3.51
C THR A 48 -8.46 13.43 3.00
N VAL A 49 -9.48 13.97 2.33
CA VAL A 49 -9.41 15.33 1.76
C VAL A 49 -9.30 16.38 2.86
N ARG A 50 -10.04 16.21 3.95
CA ARG A 50 -9.97 17.07 5.12
C ARG A 50 -8.57 17.06 5.72
N GLN A 51 -7.99 15.87 5.89
CA GLN A 51 -6.64 15.72 6.43
C GLN A 51 -5.58 16.34 5.51
N VAL A 52 -5.63 16.08 4.20
CA VAL A 52 -4.64 16.61 3.24
C VAL A 52 -4.68 18.14 3.16
N VAL A 53 -5.87 18.73 3.15
CA VAL A 53 -6.02 20.18 3.03
C VAL A 53 -5.66 20.91 4.33
N LEU A 54 -6.01 20.36 5.50
CA LEU A 54 -5.86 21.07 6.77
C LEU A 54 -4.58 20.72 7.54
N ALA A 55 -4.06 19.49 7.43
CA ALA A 55 -2.87 19.08 8.19
C ALA A 55 -1.58 19.69 7.65
N ASP A 56 -1.61 20.15 6.39
CA ASP A 56 -0.45 20.62 5.67
C ASP A 56 -0.31 22.15 5.79
N ALA A 57 -0.21 22.65 7.02
CA ALA A 57 -0.10 24.08 7.32
C ALA A 57 1.21 24.75 6.84
N GLY A 58 2.04 24.03 6.08
CA GLY A 58 3.32 24.47 5.51
C GLY A 58 3.55 23.92 4.10
N VAL A 59 2.49 23.79 3.31
CA VAL A 59 2.60 23.48 1.88
C VAL A 59 3.48 24.52 1.21
N GLU A 60 4.58 24.06 0.61
CA GLU A 60 5.43 24.92 -0.20
C GLU A 60 4.83 25.12 -1.59
N LEU A 61 5.23 26.19 -2.27
CA LEU A 61 4.80 26.49 -3.64
C LEU A 61 4.98 25.27 -4.58
N GLU A 62 6.11 24.58 -4.43
CA GLU A 62 6.46 23.39 -5.20
C GLU A 62 5.49 22.22 -4.94
N ASP A 63 5.04 22.03 -3.69
CA ASP A 63 4.07 20.99 -3.34
C ASP A 63 2.72 21.24 -4.04
N VAL A 64 2.27 22.50 -4.12
CA VAL A 64 1.04 22.87 -4.86
C VAL A 64 1.17 22.54 -6.33
N LEU A 65 2.24 23.04 -6.99
CA LEU A 65 2.47 22.83 -8.41
C LEU A 65 2.60 21.34 -8.75
N TYR A 66 3.27 20.59 -7.89
CA TYR A 66 3.42 19.15 -8.03
C TYR A 66 2.08 18.41 -7.98
N ARG A 67 1.19 18.75 -7.05
CA ARG A 67 -0.17 18.18 -6.97
C ARG A 67 -1.03 18.58 -8.18
N GLN A 68 -0.90 19.82 -8.65
CA GLN A 68 -1.61 20.29 -9.84
C GLN A 68 -1.20 19.50 -11.09
N GLU A 69 0.09 19.22 -11.27
CA GLU A 69 0.57 18.38 -12.37
C GLU A 69 -0.09 17.00 -12.36
N VAL A 70 -0.11 16.33 -11.20
CA VAL A 70 -0.71 14.99 -11.04
C VAL A 70 -2.23 15.04 -11.29
N LEU A 71 -2.91 16.06 -10.74
CA LEU A 71 -4.34 16.24 -10.97
C LEU A 71 -4.66 16.48 -12.45
N ARG A 72 -3.81 17.21 -13.20
CA ARG A 72 -4.00 17.43 -14.64
C ARG A 72 -3.98 16.12 -15.41
N ASP A 73 -3.01 15.25 -15.15
CA ASP A 73 -2.95 13.92 -15.77
C ASP A 73 -4.21 13.09 -15.45
N PHE A 74 -4.74 13.18 -14.23
CA PHE A 74 -5.96 12.47 -13.83
C PHE A 74 -7.24 13.10 -14.41
N LEU A 75 -7.29 14.41 -14.63
CA LEU A 75 -8.41 15.03 -15.35
C LEU A 75 -8.41 14.66 -16.83
N GLU A 76 -7.23 14.50 -17.44
CA GLU A 76 -7.11 14.00 -18.81
C GLU A 76 -7.48 12.52 -18.94
N ARG A 77 -7.27 11.72 -17.88
CA ARG A 77 -7.55 10.27 -17.84
C ARG A 77 -8.12 9.83 -16.49
N PRO A 78 -9.40 10.15 -16.19
CA PRO A 78 -10.02 9.83 -14.90
C PRO A 78 -10.00 8.34 -14.56
N GLU A 79 -10.09 7.48 -15.58
CA GLU A 79 -10.12 6.03 -15.45
C GLU A 79 -8.85 5.50 -14.80
N LEU A 80 -7.70 6.12 -15.06
CA LEU A 80 -6.42 5.73 -14.48
C LEU A 80 -6.41 5.91 -12.95
N ALA A 81 -6.94 7.03 -12.46
CA ALA A 81 -7.05 7.28 -11.02
C ALA A 81 -7.91 6.20 -10.35
N TRP A 82 -9.06 5.90 -10.95
CA TRP A 82 -9.98 4.87 -10.48
C TRP A 82 -9.40 3.45 -10.54
N GLU A 83 -8.63 3.11 -11.56
CA GLU A 83 -7.97 1.80 -11.67
C GLU A 83 -6.86 1.62 -10.65
N LEU A 84 -6.02 2.63 -10.44
CA LEU A 84 -5.01 2.62 -9.39
C LEU A 84 -5.67 2.50 -8.01
N TYR A 85 -6.73 3.28 -7.76
CA TYR A 85 -7.43 3.28 -6.48
C TYR A 85 -8.09 1.92 -6.21
N ARG A 86 -8.78 1.35 -7.21
CA ARG A 86 -9.39 0.01 -7.11
C ARG A 86 -8.34 -1.07 -6.86
N THR A 87 -7.17 -0.97 -7.50
CA THR A 87 -6.05 -1.90 -7.26
C THR A 87 -5.58 -1.83 -5.81
N ALA A 88 -5.45 -0.63 -5.24
CA ALA A 88 -5.08 -0.44 -3.84
C ALA A 88 -6.20 -0.85 -2.85
N LEU A 89 -7.47 -0.60 -3.20
CA LEU A 89 -8.64 -1.01 -2.42
C LEU A 89 -8.76 -2.54 -2.33
N ALA A 90 -8.56 -3.25 -3.45
CA ALA A 90 -8.66 -4.71 -3.53
C ALA A 90 -7.72 -5.42 -2.54
N TYR A 91 -6.56 -4.81 -2.22
CA TYR A 91 -5.66 -5.34 -1.19
C TYR A 91 -6.36 -5.42 0.18
N ARG A 92 -7.03 -4.34 0.59
CA ARG A 92 -7.72 -4.25 1.89
C ARG A 92 -8.90 -5.21 1.98
N GLU A 93 -9.61 -5.43 0.88
CA GLU A 93 -10.74 -6.37 0.83
C GLU A 93 -10.25 -7.81 1.03
N ARG A 94 -9.23 -8.22 0.26
CA ARG A 94 -8.56 -9.52 0.40
C ARG A 94 -8.00 -9.73 1.80
N LYS A 95 -7.42 -8.67 2.37
CA LYS A 95 -6.93 -8.63 3.75
C LYS A 95 -8.07 -8.94 4.73
N ARG A 96 -9.19 -8.22 4.65
CA ARG A 96 -10.35 -8.38 5.56
C ARG A 96 -10.92 -9.80 5.51
N GLU A 97 -10.99 -10.41 4.34
CA GLU A 97 -11.46 -11.79 4.18
C GLU A 97 -10.50 -12.81 4.79
N GLN A 98 -9.19 -12.58 4.72
CA GLN A 98 -8.16 -13.54 5.13
C GLN A 98 -7.71 -13.41 6.60
N TRP A 99 -7.88 -12.24 7.22
CA TRP A 99 -7.27 -11.92 8.52
C TRP A 99 -8.17 -12.05 9.75
N LEU A 100 -9.41 -12.50 9.60
CA LEU A 100 -10.34 -12.80 10.72
C LEU A 100 -9.83 -13.89 11.71
N LEU A 101 -8.60 -14.40 11.57
CA LEU A 101 -8.09 -15.59 12.25
C LEU A 101 -6.69 -15.47 12.87
N VAL A 102 -6.04 -14.30 12.89
CA VAL A 102 -4.68 -14.16 13.48
C VAL A 102 -4.75 -13.34 14.77
N SER A 103 -4.68 -14.01 15.92
CA SER A 103 -4.63 -13.37 17.24
C SER A 103 -3.20 -12.92 17.58
N ARG A 104 -3.05 -11.97 18.52
CA ARG A 104 -1.74 -11.51 19.04
C ARG A 104 -0.90 -12.60 19.75
N HIS A 105 -1.46 -13.81 19.93
CA HIS A 105 -0.79 -14.98 20.51
C HIS A 105 -0.50 -16.06 19.46
N SER A 106 -0.35 -15.66 18.19
CA SER A 106 -0.19 -16.60 17.08
C SER A 106 1.19 -17.27 17.11
N ARG A 107 1.16 -18.61 17.04
CA ARG A 107 2.36 -19.44 16.86
C ARG A 107 3.11 -19.06 15.56
N PRO A 108 4.45 -19.17 15.50
CA PRO A 108 5.23 -18.90 14.30
C PRO A 108 4.70 -19.54 13.01
N ALA A 109 4.24 -20.80 13.05
CA ALA A 109 3.62 -21.43 11.89
C ALA A 109 2.35 -20.70 11.40
N SER A 110 1.52 -20.18 12.32
CA SER A 110 0.32 -19.41 11.99
C SER A 110 0.66 -18.05 11.40
N VAL A 111 1.65 -17.36 11.97
CA VAL A 111 2.16 -16.08 11.45
C VAL A 111 2.70 -16.26 10.03
N LEU A 112 3.52 -17.28 9.82
CA LEU A 112 4.07 -17.60 8.50
C LEU A 112 2.97 -17.91 7.47
N SER A 113 1.98 -18.73 7.85
CA SER A 113 0.85 -19.06 7.00
C SER A 113 0.03 -17.81 6.62
N GLY A 114 -0.21 -16.93 7.60
CA GLY A 114 -0.90 -15.65 7.39
C GLY A 114 -0.15 -14.75 6.41
N GLY A 115 1.12 -14.43 6.71
CA GLY A 115 1.92 -13.55 5.85
C GLY A 115 2.13 -14.12 4.45
N ARG A 116 2.32 -15.44 4.31
CA ARG A 116 2.40 -16.11 3.00
C ARG A 116 1.13 -15.92 2.17
N ARG A 117 -0.06 -16.08 2.77
CA ARG A 117 -1.34 -15.86 2.08
C ARG A 117 -1.48 -14.41 1.62
N LEU A 118 -1.12 -13.46 2.50
CA LEU A 118 -1.18 -12.03 2.20
C LEU A 118 -0.24 -11.68 1.04
N LEU A 119 1.02 -12.13 1.08
CA LEU A 119 1.97 -11.94 -0.02
C LEU A 119 1.48 -12.59 -1.33
N GLY A 120 0.96 -13.81 -1.26
CA GLY A 120 0.38 -14.49 -2.42
C GLY A 120 -0.78 -13.71 -3.04
N ALA A 121 -1.69 -13.21 -2.21
CA ALA A 121 -2.81 -12.36 -2.63
C ALA A 121 -2.37 -10.99 -3.18
N SER A 122 -1.18 -10.53 -2.81
CA SER A 122 -0.61 -9.25 -3.27
C SER A 122 0.01 -9.34 -4.66
N LEU A 123 0.54 -10.51 -5.04
CA LEU A 123 1.28 -10.69 -6.30
C LEU A 123 0.45 -10.28 -7.52
N ASP A 124 -0.83 -10.62 -7.55
CA ASP A 124 -1.70 -10.25 -8.68
C ASP A 124 -1.97 -8.74 -8.74
N LEU A 125 -2.04 -8.08 -7.58
CA LEU A 125 -2.20 -6.63 -7.50
C LEU A 125 -0.91 -5.91 -7.91
N MET A 126 0.24 -6.45 -7.52
CA MET A 126 1.55 -5.97 -7.96
C MET A 126 1.72 -6.11 -9.48
N ARG A 127 1.33 -7.25 -10.05
CA ARG A 127 1.28 -7.44 -11.51
C ARG A 127 0.34 -6.44 -12.18
N ARG A 128 -0.83 -6.17 -11.60
CA ARG A 128 -1.75 -5.17 -12.12
C ARG A 128 -1.14 -3.77 -12.10
N LEU A 129 -0.47 -3.37 -11.01
CA LEU A 129 0.25 -2.10 -10.95
C LEU A 129 1.35 -2.02 -12.01
N ARG A 130 2.10 -3.12 -12.20
CA ARG A 130 3.12 -3.21 -13.25
C ARG A 130 2.53 -3.00 -14.63
N GLN A 131 1.44 -3.69 -14.94
CA GLN A 131 0.70 -3.54 -16.20
C GLN A 131 0.26 -2.09 -16.42
N LEU A 132 -0.32 -1.44 -15.42
CA LEU A 132 -0.72 -0.03 -15.50
C LEU A 132 0.46 0.89 -15.78
N ALA A 133 1.62 0.61 -15.18
CA ALA A 133 2.84 1.37 -15.41
C ALA A 133 3.37 1.22 -16.83
N ASP A 134 3.27 0.03 -17.42
CA ASP A 134 3.68 -0.22 -18.80
C ASP A 134 2.70 0.41 -19.82
N GLU A 135 1.39 0.34 -19.55
CA GLU A 135 0.35 0.87 -20.44
C GLU A 135 0.29 2.40 -20.44
N HIS A 136 0.46 3.03 -19.26
CA HIS A 136 0.24 4.47 -19.07
C HIS A 136 1.51 5.27 -18.82
N GLY A 137 2.63 4.64 -18.44
CA GLY A 137 3.85 5.34 -18.03
C GLY A 137 4.42 6.28 -19.10
N GLY A 138 4.28 5.94 -20.38
CA GLY A 138 4.70 6.80 -21.50
C GLY A 138 3.69 7.89 -21.89
N ARG A 139 2.50 7.91 -21.27
CA ARG A 139 1.39 8.81 -21.63
C ARG A 139 1.18 9.94 -20.61
N VAL A 140 1.76 9.83 -19.42
CA VAL A 140 1.62 10.81 -18.34
C VAL A 140 2.66 11.93 -18.41
N ALA A 141 2.23 13.16 -18.08
CA ALA A 141 3.07 14.34 -18.15
C ALA A 141 3.64 14.76 -16.78
N SER A 142 2.93 14.49 -15.69
CA SER A 142 3.30 14.92 -14.35
C SER A 142 4.58 14.28 -13.86
N ARG A 143 5.38 15.06 -13.12
CA ARG A 143 6.59 14.53 -12.47
C ARG A 143 6.25 13.39 -11.51
N GLY A 144 5.11 13.49 -10.82
CA GLY A 144 4.69 12.50 -9.85
C GLY A 144 4.30 11.14 -10.44
N LEU A 145 3.44 11.12 -11.47
CA LEU A 145 3.07 9.84 -12.09
C LEU A 145 4.23 9.23 -12.87
N ARG A 146 5.08 10.04 -13.53
CA ARG A 146 6.29 9.54 -14.18
C ARG A 146 7.22 8.86 -13.18
N ARG A 147 7.50 9.51 -12.03
CA ARG A 147 8.34 8.92 -10.98
C ARG A 147 7.69 7.66 -10.41
N PHE A 148 6.39 7.71 -10.09
CA PHE A 148 5.66 6.56 -9.56
C PHE A 148 5.72 5.35 -10.51
N PHE A 149 5.44 5.53 -11.81
CA PHE A 149 5.49 4.44 -12.77
C PHE A 149 6.91 3.99 -13.12
N ALA A 150 7.92 4.87 -13.08
CA ALA A 150 9.31 4.44 -13.16
C ALA A 150 9.67 3.52 -11.97
N MET A 151 9.36 3.95 -10.74
CA MET A 151 9.59 3.17 -9.53
C MET A 151 8.88 1.81 -9.58
N VAL A 152 7.61 1.77 -10.00
CA VAL A 152 6.87 0.50 -10.17
C VAL A 152 7.56 -0.41 -11.18
N ARG A 153 8.08 0.13 -12.29
CA ARG A 153 8.77 -0.69 -13.30
C ARG A 153 10.14 -1.18 -12.84
N ASP A 154 10.85 -0.40 -12.06
CA ASP A 154 12.18 -0.78 -11.59
C ASP A 154 12.11 -1.78 -10.43
N GLU A 155 11.12 -1.63 -9.54
CA GLU A 155 10.98 -2.44 -8.33
C GLU A 155 10.15 -3.72 -8.55
N LEU A 156 9.24 -3.72 -9.53
CA LEU A 156 8.36 -4.86 -9.86
C LEU A 156 8.67 -5.39 -11.27
N ASP A 157 9.93 -5.72 -11.53
CA ASP A 157 10.29 -6.45 -12.74
C ASP A 157 9.77 -7.91 -12.72
N ASP A 158 9.66 -8.52 -13.89
CA ASP A 158 9.11 -9.88 -14.02
C ASP A 158 9.93 -10.90 -13.22
N LYS A 159 11.26 -10.74 -13.21
CA LYS A 159 12.18 -11.62 -12.49
C LYS A 159 11.93 -11.60 -10.99
N TYR A 160 11.73 -10.41 -10.42
CA TYR A 160 11.42 -10.21 -9.02
C TYR A 160 10.06 -10.81 -8.67
N LEU A 161 9.03 -10.55 -9.47
CA LEU A 161 7.69 -11.10 -9.23
C LEU A 161 7.67 -12.64 -9.31
N GLU A 162 8.41 -13.23 -10.23
CA GLU A 162 8.61 -14.68 -10.32
C GLU A 162 9.37 -15.24 -9.11
N GLU A 163 10.42 -14.55 -8.67
CA GLU A 163 11.21 -14.95 -7.50
C GLU A 163 10.36 -14.94 -6.22
N VAL A 164 9.57 -13.88 -6.00
CA VAL A 164 8.65 -13.78 -4.87
C VAL A 164 7.59 -14.88 -4.96
N ALA A 165 6.99 -15.12 -6.13
CA ALA A 165 6.02 -16.20 -6.32
C ALA A 165 6.59 -17.57 -5.95
N ARG A 166 7.82 -17.86 -6.40
CA ARG A 166 8.54 -19.10 -6.07
C ARG A 166 8.78 -19.22 -4.56
N HIS A 167 9.20 -18.15 -3.89
CA HIS A 167 9.41 -18.14 -2.44
C HIS A 167 8.09 -18.35 -1.67
N VAL A 168 7.02 -17.66 -2.05
CA VAL A 168 5.69 -17.81 -1.43
C VAL A 168 5.18 -19.25 -1.55
N GLU A 169 5.42 -19.91 -2.69
CA GLU A 169 5.03 -21.32 -2.87
C GLU A 169 5.93 -22.27 -2.06
N ALA A 170 7.24 -22.04 -2.05
CA ALA A 170 8.20 -22.82 -1.27
C ALA A 170 7.88 -22.83 0.25
N LEU A 171 7.38 -21.71 0.78
CA LEU A 171 6.98 -21.56 2.18
C LEU A 171 5.71 -22.33 2.57
N ARG A 172 5.08 -23.06 1.65
CA ARG A 172 3.99 -24.01 1.98
C ARG A 172 4.48 -25.30 2.62
N PHE A 173 5.75 -25.66 2.40
CA PHE A 173 6.35 -26.89 2.90
C PHE A 173 5.54 -28.16 2.59
N PRO A 174 5.22 -28.45 1.31
CA PRO A 174 4.40 -29.61 0.95
C PRO A 174 5.06 -30.95 1.37
N SER A 175 6.39 -30.99 1.45
CA SER A 175 7.18 -32.16 1.87
C SER A 175 7.62 -32.12 3.33
N GLY A 176 7.04 -31.22 4.14
CA GLY A 176 7.44 -30.98 5.52
C GLY A 176 8.49 -29.87 5.68
N VAL A 177 8.85 -29.59 6.94
CA VAL A 177 9.70 -28.45 7.32
C VAL A 177 11.10 -28.98 7.69
N PRO A 178 12.10 -28.89 6.79
CA PRO A 178 13.44 -29.36 7.08
C PRO A 178 14.13 -28.40 8.04
N LEU A 179 14.63 -28.90 9.18
CA LEU A 179 15.31 -28.10 10.20
C LEU A 179 16.74 -28.61 10.43
N SER A 180 17.68 -27.68 10.61
CA SER A 180 18.99 -27.94 11.19
C SER A 180 18.96 -27.59 12.67
N VAL A 181 19.56 -28.44 13.49
CA VAL A 181 19.59 -28.29 14.95
C VAL A 181 21.01 -28.60 15.43
N ARG A 182 21.50 -27.86 16.42
CA ARG A 182 22.78 -28.10 17.09
C ARG A 182 22.54 -28.73 18.46
N LEU A 183 23.47 -29.55 18.95
CA LEU A 183 23.45 -30.02 20.33
C LEU A 183 23.87 -28.88 21.28
N GLY A 184 23.02 -28.64 22.27
CA GLY A 184 23.27 -27.73 23.39
C GLY A 184 24.13 -28.37 24.48
N LYS A 185 24.23 -27.69 25.62
CA LYS A 185 25.19 -28.06 26.68
C LYS A 185 24.82 -29.34 27.43
N GLY A 186 23.54 -29.70 27.46
CA GLY A 186 23.01 -30.93 28.07
C GLY A 186 22.49 -31.94 27.04
N ASN A 187 22.99 -31.92 25.81
CA ASN A 187 22.51 -32.74 24.68
C ASN A 187 21.05 -32.44 24.25
N GLU A 188 20.48 -31.32 24.67
CA GLU A 188 19.23 -30.78 24.14
C GLU A 188 19.43 -30.20 22.73
N GLY A 189 18.35 -30.11 21.95
CA GLY A 189 18.40 -29.38 20.68
C GLY A 189 18.42 -27.86 20.91
N ALA A 190 19.38 -27.19 20.29
CA ALA A 190 19.58 -25.73 20.29
C ALA A 190 19.75 -25.21 18.86
N ASP A 191 19.63 -23.88 18.67
CA ASP A 191 19.85 -23.21 17.39
C ASP A 191 19.06 -23.81 16.20
N TYR A 192 17.74 -23.96 16.36
CA TYR A 192 16.85 -24.45 15.29
C TYR A 192 16.85 -23.46 14.12
N VAL A 193 17.22 -23.94 12.93
CA VAL A 193 17.27 -23.14 11.71
C VAL A 193 16.51 -23.85 10.59
N LEU A 194 15.62 -23.12 9.91
CA LEU A 194 14.96 -23.61 8.70
C LEU A 194 15.98 -23.83 7.58
N CYS A 195 15.99 -25.04 7.03
CA CYS A 195 16.78 -25.35 5.84
C CYS A 195 16.04 -24.88 4.58
N PRO A 196 16.77 -24.45 3.53
CA PRO A 196 16.16 -24.22 2.23
C PRO A 196 15.45 -25.50 1.76
N PRO A 197 14.28 -25.38 1.08
CA PRO A 197 13.68 -26.51 0.40
C PRO A 197 14.72 -27.09 -0.56
N ASP A 198 14.88 -28.42 -0.55
CA ASP A 198 16.01 -29.11 -1.18
C ASP A 198 16.40 -28.50 -2.52
N GLY A 199 17.48 -27.70 -2.50
CA GLY A 199 18.10 -27.22 -3.71
C GLY A 199 18.66 -28.43 -4.44
N ALA A 200 18.09 -28.73 -5.61
CA ALA A 200 18.47 -29.80 -6.53
C ALA A 200 19.98 -29.86 -6.90
N GLY A 201 20.84 -28.97 -6.37
CA GLY A 201 22.29 -28.98 -6.54
C GLY A 201 23.10 -29.60 -5.39
N ARG A 202 22.72 -29.43 -4.11
CA ARG A 202 23.58 -29.88 -2.98
C ARG A 202 23.41 -31.37 -2.63
N ALA A 203 22.22 -31.92 -2.80
CA ALA A 203 21.98 -33.35 -2.63
C ALA A 203 22.58 -34.19 -3.78
N ARG A 204 22.64 -33.64 -5.00
CA ARG A 204 23.23 -34.33 -6.17
C ARG A 204 24.75 -34.50 -6.07
N LEU A 205 25.47 -33.49 -5.55
CA LEU A 205 26.93 -33.57 -5.37
C LEU A 205 27.37 -34.52 -4.24
N ARG A 206 26.52 -34.74 -3.22
CA ARG A 206 26.80 -35.73 -2.15
C ARG A 206 26.39 -37.16 -2.52
N GLY A 207 25.59 -37.34 -3.57
CA GLY A 207 25.01 -38.63 -3.94
C GLY A 207 25.95 -39.63 -4.61
N VAL A 208 27.11 -39.20 -5.11
CA VAL A 208 27.97 -40.06 -5.95
C VAL A 208 29.24 -40.56 -5.20
N PHE A 209 29.64 -39.93 -4.09
CA PHE A 209 30.90 -40.28 -3.40
C PHE A 209 30.82 -40.39 -1.86
N GLY A 210 29.64 -40.29 -1.24
CA GLY A 210 29.48 -40.35 0.22
C GLY A 210 28.66 -41.55 0.72
N ARG A 211 29.14 -42.24 1.76
CA ARG A 211 28.31 -43.15 2.57
C ARG A 211 27.07 -42.37 3.06
N ARG A 212 25.87 -42.84 2.75
CA ARG A 212 24.61 -42.30 3.31
C ARG A 212 24.71 -42.38 4.84
N ALA A 213 24.64 -41.23 5.51
CA ALA A 213 24.55 -41.20 6.96
C ALA A 213 23.28 -41.95 7.42
N PRO A 214 23.31 -42.66 8.57
CA PRO A 214 22.13 -43.33 9.08
C PRO A 214 21.02 -42.31 9.33
N SER A 215 19.85 -42.55 8.74
CA SER A 215 18.63 -41.75 8.94
C SER A 215 17.73 -42.46 9.94
N TYR A 216 17.35 -41.76 11.01
CA TYR A 216 16.37 -42.26 11.98
C TYR A 216 15.00 -41.64 11.66
N THR A 217 13.94 -42.45 11.70
CA THR A 217 12.57 -41.99 11.47
C THR A 217 11.70 -42.38 12.66
N PHE A 218 11.08 -41.39 13.28
CA PHE A 218 10.08 -41.60 14.31
C PHE A 218 8.69 -41.28 13.74
N ARG A 219 7.72 -42.17 13.95
CA ARG A 219 6.33 -41.98 13.53
C ARG A 219 5.46 -41.79 14.76
N LEU A 220 4.77 -40.66 14.83
CA LEU A 220 3.82 -40.38 15.90
C LEU A 220 2.56 -41.23 15.74
N PRO A 221 2.04 -41.86 16.82
CA PRO A 221 0.70 -42.43 16.81
C PRO A 221 -0.37 -41.36 16.55
N PRO A 222 -1.47 -41.68 15.85
CA PRO A 222 -2.45 -40.68 15.39
C PRO A 222 -3.28 -40.00 16.48
N ARG A 223 -3.20 -40.44 17.74
CA ARG A 223 -3.93 -39.86 18.89
C ARG A 223 -3.01 -39.45 20.04
N ASP A 224 -1.70 -39.34 19.79
CA ASP A 224 -0.74 -38.86 20.77
C ASP A 224 -0.62 -37.33 20.68
N ASP A 225 -1.55 -36.64 21.34
CA ASP A 225 -1.62 -35.18 21.34
C ASP A 225 -0.39 -34.53 21.99
N ALA A 226 0.17 -35.16 23.02
CA ALA A 226 1.34 -34.66 23.74
C ALA A 226 2.57 -34.63 22.82
N SER A 227 2.86 -35.73 22.12
CA SER A 227 3.98 -35.78 21.18
C SER A 227 3.74 -34.88 19.96
N ALA A 228 2.51 -34.76 19.49
CA ALA A 228 2.15 -33.84 18.41
C ALA A 228 2.42 -32.37 18.80
N GLN A 229 2.11 -31.99 20.06
CA GLN A 229 2.41 -30.66 20.57
C GLN A 229 3.92 -30.40 20.64
N VAL A 230 4.71 -31.35 21.14
CA VAL A 230 6.18 -31.21 21.20
C VAL A 230 6.76 -30.99 19.79
N VAL A 231 6.34 -31.77 18.80
CA VAL A 231 6.80 -31.59 17.41
C VAL A 231 6.35 -30.25 16.84
N ALA A 232 5.13 -29.78 17.16
CA ALA A 232 4.67 -28.47 16.76
C ALA A 232 5.51 -27.33 17.36
N GLU A 233 5.90 -27.44 18.63
CA GLU A 233 6.78 -26.46 19.28
C GLU A 233 8.19 -26.44 18.67
N LEU A 234 8.76 -27.61 18.35
CA LEU A 234 10.04 -27.70 17.64
C LEU A 234 9.96 -27.05 16.25
N ARG A 235 8.87 -27.31 15.53
CA ARG A 235 8.59 -26.68 14.23
C ARG A 235 8.50 -25.17 14.37
N ASP A 236 7.76 -24.67 15.36
CA ASP A 236 7.58 -23.25 15.59
C ASP A 236 8.91 -22.54 15.91
N ARG A 237 9.79 -23.17 16.70
CA ARG A 237 11.15 -22.64 16.96
C ARG A 237 11.95 -22.50 15.66
N GLY A 238 11.92 -23.51 14.81
CA GLY A 238 12.62 -23.48 13.52
C GLY A 238 12.05 -22.46 12.53
N LEU A 239 10.75 -22.19 12.60
CA LEU A 239 10.07 -21.23 11.73
C LEU A 239 10.13 -19.78 12.21
N ALA A 240 10.46 -19.52 13.49
CA ALA A 240 10.34 -18.20 14.11
C ALA A 240 10.97 -17.06 13.29
N ARG A 241 12.20 -17.23 12.81
CA ARG A 241 12.90 -16.19 12.01
C ARG A 241 12.24 -15.96 10.65
N THR A 242 11.87 -17.04 9.96
CA THR A 242 11.20 -16.97 8.65
C THR A 242 9.79 -16.37 8.79
N ALA A 243 9.06 -16.73 9.83
CA ALA A 243 7.76 -16.17 10.15
C ALA A 243 7.84 -14.66 10.37
N ALA A 244 8.83 -14.19 11.14
CA ALA A 244 9.06 -12.76 11.37
C ALA A 244 9.41 -12.03 10.06
N ALA A 245 10.31 -12.58 9.24
CA ALA A 245 10.69 -11.98 7.96
C ALA A 245 9.50 -11.88 6.98
N VAL A 246 8.68 -12.93 6.91
CA VAL A 246 7.49 -12.97 6.03
C VAL A 246 6.40 -12.02 6.53
N ALA A 247 6.20 -11.93 7.84
CA ALA A 247 5.29 -10.95 8.43
C ALA A 247 5.72 -9.53 8.09
N GLN A 248 6.99 -9.19 8.32
CA GLN A 248 7.54 -7.87 8.00
C GLN A 248 7.40 -7.53 6.51
N ALA A 249 7.67 -8.50 5.62
CA ALA A 249 7.48 -8.30 4.18
C ALA A 249 6.01 -8.01 3.84
N ALA A 250 5.08 -8.74 4.46
CA ALA A 250 3.66 -8.52 4.26
C ALA A 250 3.19 -7.16 4.81
N ASP A 251 3.72 -6.72 5.97
CA ASP A 251 3.46 -5.40 6.54
C ASP A 251 3.99 -4.27 5.64
N HIS A 252 5.15 -4.45 5.01
CA HIS A 252 5.67 -3.48 4.04
C HIS A 252 4.78 -3.35 2.79
N VAL A 253 4.28 -4.48 2.26
CA VAL A 253 3.35 -4.48 1.13
C VAL A 253 2.04 -3.81 1.51
N GLU A 254 1.54 -4.09 2.72
CA GLU A 254 0.37 -3.42 3.25
C GLU A 254 0.56 -1.91 3.31
N GLY A 255 1.62 -1.44 3.98
CA GLY A 255 1.88 -0.02 4.13
C GLY A 255 1.95 0.70 2.79
N PHE A 256 2.54 0.07 1.77
CA PHE A 256 2.55 0.63 0.41
C PHE A 256 1.14 0.82 -0.17
N PHE A 257 0.28 -0.20 -0.11
CA PHE A 257 -1.09 -0.09 -0.65
C PHE A 257 -1.97 0.86 0.16
N GLU A 258 -1.76 0.97 1.48
CA GLU A 258 -2.46 1.94 2.32
C GLU A 258 -2.10 3.38 1.96
N VAL A 259 -0.82 3.69 1.80
CA VAL A 259 -0.36 5.01 1.35
C VAL A 259 -0.88 5.29 -0.07
N LEU A 260 -0.77 4.32 -0.98
CA LEU A 260 -1.24 4.48 -2.36
C LEU A 260 -2.73 4.80 -2.43
N ARG A 261 -3.56 4.01 -1.76
CA ARG A 261 -5.01 4.23 -1.68
C ARG A 261 -5.32 5.64 -1.20
N ARG A 262 -4.60 6.10 -0.18
CA ARG A 262 -4.89 7.36 0.49
C ARG A 262 -4.50 8.57 -0.35
N GLU A 263 -3.30 8.55 -0.92
CA GLU A 263 -2.90 9.63 -1.82
C GLU A 263 -3.81 9.71 -3.05
N LEU A 264 -4.25 8.57 -3.58
CA LEU A 264 -5.24 8.51 -4.67
C LEU A 264 -6.63 8.99 -4.25
N ALA A 265 -7.06 8.73 -3.01
CA ALA A 265 -8.36 9.21 -2.52
C ALA A 265 -8.47 10.73 -2.50
N PHE A 266 -7.37 11.45 -2.24
CA PHE A 266 -7.34 12.91 -2.40
C PHE A 266 -7.65 13.31 -3.84
N TYR A 267 -6.98 12.70 -4.82
CA TYR A 267 -7.19 12.99 -6.23
C TYR A 267 -8.58 12.59 -6.72
N LEU A 268 -9.12 11.46 -6.28
CA LEU A 268 -10.52 11.09 -6.54
C LEU A 268 -11.48 12.13 -5.97
N GLY A 269 -11.21 12.66 -4.79
CA GLY A 269 -11.97 13.78 -4.22
C GLY A 269 -11.93 15.02 -5.11
N CYS A 270 -10.76 15.35 -5.66
CA CYS A 270 -10.64 16.44 -6.65
C CYS A 270 -11.42 16.16 -7.93
N LEU A 271 -11.42 14.92 -8.44
CA LEU A 271 -12.18 14.54 -9.63
C LEU A 271 -13.70 14.67 -9.40
N ASN A 272 -14.20 14.21 -8.24
CA ASN A 272 -15.61 14.35 -7.87
C ASN A 272 -16.03 15.82 -7.81
N LEU A 273 -15.20 16.67 -7.18
CA LEU A 273 -15.44 18.10 -7.12
C LEU A 273 -15.42 18.74 -8.52
N HIS A 274 -14.43 18.41 -9.33
CA HIS A 274 -14.33 18.92 -10.70
C HIS A 274 -15.56 18.55 -11.53
N GLU A 275 -15.97 17.27 -11.51
CA GLU A 275 -17.18 16.81 -12.21
C GLU A 275 -18.42 17.58 -11.75
N ARG A 276 -18.59 17.77 -10.44
CA ARG A 276 -19.73 18.51 -9.90
C ARG A 276 -19.73 19.98 -10.34
N LEU A 277 -18.58 20.66 -10.30
CA LEU A 277 -18.47 22.05 -10.73
C LEU A 277 -18.71 22.22 -12.24
N VAL A 278 -18.07 21.38 -13.07
CA VAL A 278 -18.20 21.46 -14.53
C VAL A 278 -19.61 21.09 -15.00
N SER A 279 -20.25 20.10 -14.35
CA SER A 279 -21.64 19.75 -14.64
C SER A 279 -22.63 20.89 -14.33
N GLY A 280 -22.28 21.76 -13.37
CA GLY A 280 -22.99 23.00 -13.06
C GLY A 280 -22.68 24.17 -14.00
N GLY A 281 -21.85 23.96 -15.03
CA GLY A 281 -21.42 25.01 -15.97
C GLY A 281 -20.44 26.03 -15.38
N LEU A 282 -19.81 25.70 -14.24
CA LEU A 282 -18.88 26.59 -13.55
C LEU A 282 -17.48 26.49 -14.15
N ALA A 283 -16.82 27.65 -14.29
CA ALA A 283 -15.47 27.72 -14.82
C ALA A 283 -14.44 27.27 -13.77
N VAL A 284 -13.59 26.32 -14.14
CA VAL A 284 -12.49 25.85 -13.28
C VAL A 284 -11.14 26.18 -13.93
N ALA A 285 -10.13 26.41 -13.11
CA ALA A 285 -8.78 26.71 -13.57
C ALA A 285 -7.72 26.13 -12.61
N PHE A 286 -6.53 25.89 -13.16
CA PHE A 286 -5.34 25.67 -12.34
C PHE A 286 -4.73 27.04 -12.01
N PRO A 287 -4.67 27.44 -10.72
CA PRO A 287 -4.04 28.70 -10.36
C PRO A 287 -2.54 28.65 -10.66
N ASP A 288 -1.95 29.79 -11.03
CA ASP A 288 -0.51 30.02 -11.14
C ASP A 288 -0.02 30.69 -9.84
N PRO A 289 0.32 29.92 -8.79
CA PRO A 289 0.69 30.48 -7.50
C PRO A 289 2.01 31.25 -7.60
N ALA A 290 2.06 32.43 -6.98
CA ALA A 290 3.28 33.23 -6.86
C ALA A 290 3.85 33.12 -5.44
N SER A 291 5.16 33.37 -5.28
CA SER A 291 5.79 33.36 -3.97
C SER A 291 5.09 34.35 -3.00
N PRO A 292 5.00 34.00 -1.71
CA PRO A 292 4.44 34.90 -0.70
C PRO A 292 5.09 36.29 -0.74
N GLY A 293 4.28 37.34 -0.60
CA GLY A 293 4.77 38.73 -0.61
C GLY A 293 5.03 39.34 -2.00
N SER A 294 4.84 38.58 -3.09
CA SER A 294 5.02 39.10 -4.45
C SER A 294 3.95 40.10 -4.91
N GLY A 295 2.82 40.20 -4.19
CA GLY A 295 1.72 41.12 -4.51
C GLY A 295 0.98 40.81 -5.83
N ARG A 296 1.20 39.63 -6.42
CA ARG A 296 0.56 39.21 -7.68
C ARG A 296 -0.78 38.53 -7.38
N PHE A 297 -1.88 39.19 -7.69
CA PHE A 297 -3.22 38.61 -7.68
C PHE A 297 -3.99 39.07 -8.91
N SER A 298 -4.42 38.12 -9.73
CA SER A 298 -5.27 38.35 -10.89
C SER A 298 -6.16 37.14 -11.07
N CYS A 299 -7.46 37.37 -11.18
CA CYS A 299 -8.45 36.32 -11.43
C CYS A 299 -9.56 36.90 -12.31
N ARG A 300 -10.34 36.00 -12.92
CA ARG A 300 -11.53 36.33 -13.69
C ARG A 300 -12.56 35.24 -13.42
N ALA A 301 -13.83 35.60 -13.32
CA ALA A 301 -14.91 34.69 -12.98
C ALA A 301 -14.68 33.91 -11.66
N LEU A 302 -14.01 34.51 -10.68
CA LEU A 302 -13.88 33.99 -9.32
C LEU A 302 -15.25 33.97 -8.64
N TYR A 303 -15.66 32.83 -8.10
CA TYR A 303 -16.91 32.63 -7.40
C TYR A 303 -16.69 31.90 -6.07
N ASP A 304 -17.67 31.99 -5.18
CA ASP A 304 -17.72 31.21 -3.94
C ASP A 304 -18.13 29.76 -4.25
N VAL A 305 -17.21 28.83 -4.04
CA VAL A 305 -17.41 27.41 -4.35
C VAL A 305 -18.49 26.77 -3.48
N SER A 306 -18.58 27.14 -2.20
CA SER A 306 -19.53 26.54 -1.26
C SER A 306 -20.94 27.03 -1.54
N LEU A 307 -21.10 28.31 -1.90
CA LEU A 307 -22.35 28.83 -2.44
C LEU A 307 -22.74 28.12 -3.74
N ALA A 308 -21.78 27.92 -4.65
CA ALA A 308 -22.03 27.26 -5.93
C ALA A 308 -22.43 25.78 -5.79
N LEU A 309 -21.96 25.10 -4.74
CA LEU A 309 -22.30 23.70 -4.46
C LEU A 309 -23.62 23.49 -3.72
N THR A 310 -24.18 24.55 -3.11
CA THR A 310 -25.41 24.52 -2.30
C THR A 310 -26.58 25.26 -2.92
N SER A 311 -26.32 26.18 -3.84
CA SER A 311 -27.34 27.00 -4.50
C SER A 311 -27.99 26.29 -5.69
N ASP A 312 -29.32 26.33 -5.76
CA ASP A 312 -30.07 25.93 -6.96
C ASP A 312 -30.05 26.99 -8.07
N ARG A 313 -29.48 28.17 -7.78
CA ARG A 313 -29.36 29.29 -8.71
C ARG A 313 -27.93 29.43 -9.25
N PRO A 314 -27.75 29.85 -10.52
CA PRO A 314 -26.43 30.09 -11.09
C PRO A 314 -25.64 31.10 -10.26
N VAL A 315 -24.41 30.76 -9.90
CA VAL A 315 -23.48 31.67 -9.24
C VAL A 315 -22.69 32.41 -10.31
N VAL A 316 -22.59 33.73 -10.16
CA VAL A 316 -21.87 34.60 -11.11
C VAL A 316 -20.51 34.92 -10.50
N GLY A 317 -19.45 34.73 -11.28
CA GLY A 317 -18.09 35.08 -10.87
C GLY A 317 -17.80 36.57 -11.02
N ASN A 318 -16.65 37.01 -10.50
CA ASN A 318 -16.20 38.40 -10.67
C ASN A 318 -15.83 38.74 -12.14
N ASP A 319 -15.79 40.04 -12.43
CA ASP A 319 -15.38 40.59 -13.73
C ASP A 319 -13.86 40.60 -13.92
#